data_AF-X1FIS1-F1
#
_entry.id   AF-X1FIS1-F1
#
_cell.length_a   1.000
_cell.length_b   1.000
_cell.length_c   1.000
_cell.angle_alpha   90.00
_cell.angle_beta   90.00
_cell.angle_gamma   90.00
#
_symmetry.space_group_name_H-M   'P 1'
#
loop_
_entity.id
_entity.type
_entity.pdbx_description
1 polymer ?
#
loop_
_entity_poly.entity_id
_entity_poly.type
_entity_poly.pdbx_seq_one_letter_code
_entity_poly.pdbx_strand_id
1 'polypeptide(L)'
;MNLIGILDLFTLLFTMLVFSIILIRWKHQFSLHSKVFLIFSLSAILFYYLSNFLEWSGISDIFIDIEDYIAILVPLLWFFFLYSFFQMLSGQELKASEKKFRVIAEQSSMGIIIIQNGEFKYLNPAISKITGYSIEEMLNWNEMNIANVIPKEDLIFVMDLFKKGKEGEINFTPNSSFRTINKKG
;
A
#
# COMPACT_ATOMS: atom_id res chain seq x y z
N MET A 1 46.75 -22.21 8.14
CA MET A 1 45.48 -21.46 8.01
C MET A 1 45.57 -20.26 8.93
N ASN A 2 45.51 -19.06 8.39
CA ASN A 2 45.67 -17.82 9.15
C ASN A 2 44.40 -17.52 9.96
N LEU A 3 44.52 -16.71 11.02
CA LEU A 3 43.39 -16.33 11.88
C LEU A 3 42.22 -15.72 11.07
N ILE A 4 42.54 -14.97 10.02
CA ILE A 4 41.58 -14.32 9.12
C ILE A 4 40.75 -15.38 8.37
N GLY A 5 41.39 -16.38 7.75
CA GLY A 5 40.66 -17.46 7.06
C GLY A 5 39.78 -18.31 7.98
N ILE A 6 40.09 -18.41 9.28
CA ILE A 6 39.21 -19.07 10.26
C ILE A 6 37.95 -18.22 10.51
N LEU A 7 38.10 -16.90 10.66
CA LEU A 7 36.98 -15.98 10.83
C LEU A 7 36.06 -15.96 9.59
N ASP A 8 36.64 -16.00 8.38
CA ASP A 8 35.87 -16.06 7.14
C ASP A 8 35.08 -17.36 7.00
N LEU A 9 35.67 -18.49 7.42
CA LEU A 9 34.95 -19.77 7.45
C LEU A 9 33.72 -19.72 8.35
N PHE A 10 33.86 -19.15 9.56
CA PHE A 10 32.72 -18.96 10.46
C PHE A 10 31.67 -18.02 9.86
N THR A 11 32.09 -16.94 9.21
CA THR A 11 31.21 -15.98 8.54
C THR A 11 30.47 -16.63 7.36
N LEU A 12 31.14 -17.45 6.57
CA LEU A 12 30.55 -18.21 5.47
C LEU A 12 29.51 -19.23 5.98
N LEU A 13 29.81 -19.97 7.04
CA LEU A 13 28.87 -20.92 7.63
C LEU A 13 27.65 -20.22 8.22
N PHE A 14 27.85 -19.09 8.91
CA PHE A 14 26.76 -18.29 9.46
C PHE A 14 25.86 -17.72 8.35
N THR A 15 26.44 -17.19 7.27
CA THR A 15 25.67 -16.65 6.14
C THR A 15 24.91 -17.73 5.38
N MET A 16 25.47 -18.94 5.22
CA MET A 16 24.74 -20.11 4.69
C MET A 16 23.54 -20.49 5.57
N LEU A 17 23.68 -20.41 6.88
CA LEU A 17 22.59 -20.72 7.81
C LEU A 17 21.47 -19.68 7.72
N VAL A 18 21.81 -18.39 7.71
CA VAL A 18 20.85 -17.29 7.53
C VAL A 18 20.14 -17.41 6.18
N PHE A 19 20.88 -17.68 5.11
CA PHE A 19 20.33 -17.92 3.77
C PHE A 19 19.29 -19.04 3.77
N SER A 20 19.62 -20.17 4.42
CA SER A 20 18.74 -21.33 4.53
C SER A 20 17.45 -21.01 5.31
N ILE A 21 17.54 -20.27 6.42
CA ILE A 21 16.39 -19.85 7.21
C ILE A 21 15.47 -18.93 6.40
N ILE A 22 16.05 -17.96 5.67
CA ILE A 22 15.30 -17.02 4.84
C ILE A 22 14.52 -17.78 3.76
N LEU A 23 15.17 -18.70 3.02
CA LEU A 23 14.51 -19.50 1.97
C LEU A 23 13.34 -20.34 2.51
N ILE A 24 13.48 -20.92 3.71
CA ILE A 24 12.43 -21.74 4.32
C ILE A 24 11.22 -20.90 4.73
N ARG A 25 11.44 -19.71 5.32
CA ARG A 25 10.35 -18.89 5.89
C ARG A 25 9.63 -17.97 4.90
N TRP A 26 10.14 -17.82 3.69
CA TRP A 26 9.73 -16.79 2.73
C TRP A 26 8.49 -17.11 1.87
N LYS A 27 8.03 -18.38 1.84
CA LYS A 27 7.21 -18.95 0.73
C LYS A 27 5.94 -18.13 0.40
N HIS A 28 5.33 -17.46 1.37
CA HIS A 28 4.04 -16.76 1.19
C HIS A 28 4.08 -15.23 1.21
N GLN A 29 5.22 -14.59 1.46
CA GLN A 29 5.22 -13.15 1.79
C GLN A 29 5.68 -12.22 0.64
N PHE A 30 6.48 -12.71 -0.32
CA PHE A 30 7.14 -11.86 -1.33
C PHE A 30 6.62 -12.05 -2.76
N SER A 31 6.71 -10.98 -3.57
CA SER A 31 6.48 -11.00 -5.02
C SER A 31 7.62 -11.72 -5.77
N LEU A 32 7.36 -12.28 -6.96
CA LEU A 32 8.37 -13.01 -7.75
C LEU A 32 9.65 -12.19 -8.00
N HIS A 33 9.53 -10.89 -8.28
CA HIS A 33 10.69 -10.03 -8.53
C HIS A 33 11.52 -9.82 -7.26
N SER A 34 10.87 -9.48 -6.14
CA SER A 34 11.56 -9.31 -4.85
C SER A 34 12.29 -10.59 -4.44
N LYS A 35 11.69 -11.75 -4.74
CA LYS A 35 12.29 -13.08 -4.56
C LYS A 35 13.58 -13.23 -5.39
N VAL A 36 13.53 -12.93 -6.68
CA VAL A 36 14.71 -13.02 -7.56
C VAL A 36 15.84 -12.12 -7.06
N PHE A 37 15.54 -10.87 -6.71
CA PHE A 37 16.56 -9.93 -6.19
C PHE A 37 17.19 -10.40 -4.88
N LEU A 38 16.40 -10.96 -3.96
CA LEU A 38 16.91 -11.44 -2.67
C LEU A 38 17.77 -12.69 -2.82
N ILE A 39 17.40 -13.64 -3.68
CA ILE A 39 18.27 -14.79 -3.98
C ILE A 39 19.56 -14.31 -4.63
N PHE A 40 19.49 -13.38 -5.59
CA PHE A 40 20.67 -12.89 -6.27
C PHE A 40 21.61 -12.13 -5.31
N SER A 41 21.08 -11.27 -4.43
CA SER A 41 21.88 -10.56 -3.43
C SER A 41 22.53 -11.51 -2.42
N LEU A 42 21.79 -12.52 -1.95
CA LEU A 42 22.32 -13.50 -1.00
C LEU A 42 23.38 -14.41 -1.65
N SER A 43 23.18 -14.83 -2.90
CA SER A 43 24.19 -15.59 -3.65
C SER A 43 25.46 -14.77 -3.91
N ALA A 44 25.32 -13.48 -4.21
CA ALA A 44 26.45 -12.57 -4.37
C ALA A 44 27.25 -12.41 -3.07
N ILE A 45 26.56 -12.26 -1.94
CA ILE A 45 27.19 -12.24 -0.60
C ILE A 45 27.90 -13.56 -0.30
N LEU A 46 27.26 -14.68 -0.59
CA LEU A 46 27.86 -15.99 -0.35
C LEU A 46 29.13 -16.19 -1.17
N PHE A 47 29.11 -15.74 -2.43
CA PHE A 47 30.29 -15.76 -3.30
C PHE A 47 31.40 -14.85 -2.76
N TYR A 48 31.07 -13.63 -2.32
CA TYR A 48 32.03 -12.70 -1.72
C TYR A 48 32.76 -13.32 -0.51
N TYR A 49 32.03 -13.94 0.42
CA TYR A 49 32.66 -14.59 1.57
C TYR A 49 33.41 -15.88 1.21
N LEU A 50 32.95 -16.61 0.20
CA LEU A 50 33.67 -17.78 -0.30
C LEU A 50 35.01 -17.38 -0.94
N SER A 51 35.03 -16.30 -1.71
CA SER A 51 36.24 -15.74 -2.33
C SER A 51 37.27 -15.36 -1.27
N ASN A 52 36.88 -14.52 -0.30
CA ASN A 52 37.74 -14.15 0.84
C ASN A 52 38.31 -15.37 1.57
N PHE A 53 37.47 -16.37 1.83
CA PHE A 53 37.92 -17.61 2.49
C PHE A 53 38.98 -18.35 1.67
N LEU A 54 38.81 -18.46 0.35
CA LEU A 54 39.76 -19.15 -0.53
C LEU A 54 41.11 -18.43 -0.59
N GLU A 55 41.10 -17.09 -0.60
CA GLU A 55 42.31 -16.26 -0.56
C GLU A 55 43.05 -16.43 0.77
N TRP A 56 42.40 -16.14 1.90
CA TRP A 56 43.04 -16.16 3.21
C TRP A 56 43.39 -17.55 3.74
N SER A 57 42.83 -18.60 3.14
CA SER A 57 43.24 -19.99 3.38
C SER A 57 44.45 -20.42 2.54
N GLY A 58 44.84 -19.62 1.55
CA GLY A 58 45.91 -19.93 0.59
C GLY A 58 45.53 -21.01 -0.42
N ILE A 59 44.23 -21.21 -0.65
CA ILE A 59 43.71 -22.23 -1.58
C ILE A 59 43.72 -21.69 -3.02
N SER A 60 43.23 -20.46 -3.23
CA SER A 60 43.10 -19.87 -4.56
C SER A 60 42.85 -18.37 -4.49
N ASP A 61 43.51 -17.62 -5.37
CA ASP A 61 43.41 -16.15 -5.48
C ASP A 61 42.74 -15.70 -6.78
N ILE A 62 42.15 -16.65 -7.53
CA ILE A 62 41.61 -16.43 -8.88
C ILE A 62 40.44 -15.43 -8.90
N PHE A 63 39.80 -15.19 -7.76
CA PHE A 63 38.56 -14.40 -7.66
C PHE A 63 38.74 -12.98 -7.12
N ILE A 64 39.96 -12.59 -6.73
CA ILE A 64 40.25 -11.28 -6.10
C ILE A 64 39.67 -10.12 -6.93
N ASP A 65 39.95 -10.08 -8.24
CA ASP A 65 39.48 -8.99 -9.10
C ASP A 65 37.95 -8.93 -9.19
N ILE A 66 37.29 -10.10 -9.19
CA ILE A 66 35.82 -10.20 -9.32
C ILE A 66 35.13 -9.81 -8.01
N GLU A 67 35.76 -10.12 -6.88
CA GLU A 67 35.23 -9.89 -5.55
C GLU A 67 34.92 -8.40 -5.30
N ASP A 68 35.83 -7.50 -5.67
CA ASP A 68 35.67 -6.06 -5.49
C ASP A 68 34.45 -5.51 -6.23
N TYR A 69 34.21 -5.99 -7.47
CA TYR A 69 33.01 -5.60 -8.22
C TYR A 69 31.73 -6.11 -7.56
N ILE A 70 31.76 -7.32 -7.00
CA ILE A 70 30.62 -7.90 -6.29
C ILE A 70 30.33 -7.12 -5.01
N ALA A 71 31.36 -6.74 -4.27
CA ALA A 71 31.23 -5.94 -3.05
C ALA A 71 30.51 -4.61 -3.30
N ILE A 72 30.76 -3.96 -4.45
CA ILE A 72 30.09 -2.74 -4.87
C ILE A 72 28.64 -2.99 -5.33
N LEU A 73 28.38 -4.13 -5.98
CA LEU A 73 27.04 -4.49 -6.46
C LEU A 73 26.07 -4.89 -5.34
N VAL A 74 26.57 -5.53 -4.28
CA VAL A 74 25.73 -6.05 -3.18
C VAL A 74 24.83 -4.97 -2.56
N PRO A 75 25.33 -3.78 -2.17
CA PRO A 75 24.50 -2.69 -1.65
C PRO A 75 23.41 -2.23 -2.63
N LEU A 76 23.71 -2.20 -3.93
CA LEU A 76 22.72 -1.84 -4.97
C LEU A 76 21.61 -2.88 -5.07
N LEU A 77 21.97 -4.17 -5.03
CA LEU A 77 21.00 -5.27 -5.03
C LEU A 77 20.10 -5.22 -3.79
N TRP A 78 20.66 -4.91 -2.62
CA TRP A 78 19.89 -4.68 -1.39
C TRP A 78 18.96 -3.48 -1.51
N PHE A 79 19.43 -2.37 -2.09
CA PHE A 79 18.61 -1.20 -2.34
C PHE A 79 17.40 -1.54 -3.22
N PHE A 80 17.61 -2.23 -4.34
CA PHE A 80 16.51 -2.66 -5.23
C PHE A 80 15.55 -3.63 -4.55
N PHE A 81 16.07 -4.60 -3.79
CA PHE A 81 15.25 -5.52 -3.01
C PHE A 81 14.38 -4.76 -2.00
N LEU A 82 14.98 -3.90 -1.18
CA LEU A 82 14.28 -3.14 -0.14
C LEU A 82 13.24 -2.20 -0.76
N TYR A 83 13.60 -1.48 -1.83
CA TYR A 83 12.67 -0.63 -2.56
C TYR A 83 11.44 -1.41 -3.05
N SER A 84 11.67 -2.56 -3.70
CA SER A 84 10.59 -3.44 -4.16
C SER A 84 9.73 -3.96 -3.00
N PHE A 85 10.37 -4.31 -1.88
CA PHE A 85 9.69 -4.79 -0.69
C PHE A 85 8.81 -3.72 -0.05
N PHE A 86 9.32 -2.51 0.15
CA PHE A 86 8.56 -1.38 0.71
C PHE A 86 7.39 -0.98 -0.19
N GLN A 87 7.58 -1.01 -1.50
CA GLN A 87 6.49 -0.76 -2.46
C GLN A 87 5.37 -1.80 -2.30
N MET A 88 5.72 -3.08 -2.12
CA MET A 88 4.76 -4.16 -1.91
C MET A 88 4.00 -3.99 -0.59
N LEU A 89 4.69 -3.68 0.51
CA LEU A 89 4.08 -3.44 1.81
C LEU A 89 3.07 -2.29 1.77
N SER A 90 3.48 -1.15 1.22
CA SER A 90 2.63 0.04 1.10
C SER A 90 1.36 -0.26 0.31
N GLY A 91 1.47 -1.03 -0.78
CA GLY A 91 0.32 -1.46 -1.57
C GLY A 91 -0.62 -2.42 -0.82
N GLN A 92 -0.09 -3.28 0.06
CA GLN A 92 -0.92 -4.18 0.88
C GLN A 92 -1.65 -3.42 1.98
N GLU A 93 -0.97 -2.50 2.67
CA GLU A 93 -1.58 -1.66 3.69
C GLU A 93 -2.69 -0.78 3.12
N LEU A 94 -2.45 -0.17 1.95
CA LEU A 94 -3.46 0.61 1.25
C LEU A 94 -4.70 -0.23 0.96
N LYS A 95 -4.53 -1.40 0.31
CA LYS A 95 -5.64 -2.31 0.00
C LYS A 95 -6.38 -2.81 1.25
N ALA A 96 -5.65 -3.09 2.32
CA ALA A 96 -6.25 -3.51 3.59
C ALA A 96 -7.08 -2.38 4.21
N SER A 97 -6.57 -1.15 4.21
CA SER A 97 -7.29 0.04 4.69
C SER A 97 -8.53 0.33 3.86
N GLU A 98 -8.42 0.25 2.52
CA GLU A 98 -9.55 0.43 1.60
C GLU A 98 -10.63 -0.64 1.81
N LYS A 99 -10.24 -1.90 1.97
CA LYS A 99 -11.18 -2.99 2.26
C LYS A 99 -11.90 -2.76 3.57
N LYS A 100 -11.16 -2.35 4.62
CA LYS A 100 -11.75 -2.04 5.93
C LYS A 100 -12.74 -0.87 5.83
N PHE A 101 -12.35 0.22 5.17
CA PHE A 101 -13.22 1.37 4.94
C PHE A 101 -14.47 0.97 4.15
N ARG A 102 -14.31 0.19 3.07
CA ARG A 102 -15.41 -0.30 2.25
C ARG A 102 -16.39 -1.12 3.05
N VAL A 103 -15.91 -2.08 3.86
CA VAL A 103 -16.77 -2.90 4.73
C VAL A 103 -17.55 -2.03 5.72
N ILE A 104 -16.88 -1.08 6.38
CA ILE A 104 -17.54 -0.17 7.33
C ILE A 104 -18.60 0.67 6.61
N ALA A 105 -18.26 1.23 5.45
CA ALA A 105 -19.18 2.09 4.70
C ALA A 105 -20.38 1.31 4.16
N GLU A 106 -20.17 0.12 3.61
CA GLU A 106 -21.23 -0.73 3.04
C GLU A 106 -22.16 -1.32 4.11
N GLN A 107 -21.64 -1.63 5.30
CA GLN A 107 -22.42 -2.19 6.40
C GLN A 107 -22.98 -1.13 7.36
N SER A 108 -22.59 0.14 7.20
CA SER A 108 -23.11 1.23 8.02
C SER A 108 -24.62 1.37 7.84
N SER A 109 -25.34 1.64 8.93
CA SER A 109 -26.74 2.06 8.90
C SER A 109 -26.89 3.55 8.56
N MET A 110 -25.80 4.32 8.62
CA MET A 110 -25.77 5.72 8.24
C MET A 110 -25.54 5.86 6.75
N GLY A 111 -26.25 6.80 6.13
CA GLY A 111 -26.01 7.18 4.75
C GLY A 111 -24.65 7.89 4.59
N ILE A 112 -23.79 7.36 3.72
CA ILE A 112 -22.49 7.95 3.40
C ILE A 112 -22.50 8.34 1.93
N ILE A 113 -22.16 9.59 1.67
CA ILE A 113 -22.11 10.19 0.33
C ILE A 113 -20.75 10.88 0.17
N ILE A 114 -20.11 10.68 -0.98
CA ILE A 114 -18.98 11.50 -1.43
C ILE A 114 -19.42 12.26 -2.68
N ILE A 115 -19.34 13.58 -2.63
CA ILE A 115 -19.64 14.47 -3.74
C ILE A 115 -18.34 15.14 -4.17
N GLN A 116 -18.03 15.11 -5.46
CA GLN A 116 -16.90 15.83 -6.04
C GLN A 116 -17.37 16.52 -7.32
N ASN A 117 -16.98 17.79 -7.49
CA ASN A 117 -17.35 18.59 -8.66
C ASN A 117 -18.87 18.65 -8.94
N GLY A 118 -19.70 18.61 -7.88
CA GLY A 118 -21.16 18.67 -8.02
C GLY A 118 -21.83 17.33 -8.35
N GLU A 119 -21.06 16.25 -8.48
CA GLU A 119 -21.55 14.91 -8.80
C GLU A 119 -21.32 13.94 -7.65
N PHE A 120 -22.23 12.99 -7.45
CA PHE A 120 -22.00 11.88 -6.53
C PHE A 120 -20.92 10.95 -7.08
N LYS A 121 -19.84 10.78 -6.32
CA LYS A 121 -18.76 9.83 -6.62
C LYS A 121 -18.89 8.53 -5.86
N TYR A 122 -19.56 8.56 -4.71
CA TYR A 122 -19.80 7.36 -3.91
C TYR A 122 -21.07 7.53 -3.09
N LEU A 123 -21.85 6.47 -3.01
CA LEU A 123 -23.05 6.34 -2.20
C LEU A 123 -23.02 4.93 -1.59
N ASN A 124 -23.18 4.82 -0.28
CA ASN A 124 -23.29 3.50 0.34
C ASN A 124 -24.73 2.93 0.23
N PRO A 125 -24.92 1.62 0.45
CA PRO A 125 -26.25 0.98 0.37
C PRO A 125 -27.29 1.57 1.34
N ALA A 126 -26.86 2.13 2.47
CA ALA A 126 -27.78 2.76 3.42
C ALA A 126 -28.52 3.97 2.82
N ILE A 127 -27.84 4.77 1.99
CA ILE A 127 -28.49 5.90 1.31
C ILE A 127 -29.67 5.45 0.48
N SER A 128 -29.52 4.38 -0.28
CA SER A 128 -30.61 3.84 -1.11
C SER A 128 -31.81 3.41 -0.26
N LYS A 129 -31.56 2.83 0.93
CA LYS A 129 -32.62 2.45 1.88
C LYS A 129 -33.31 3.66 2.52
N ILE A 130 -32.56 4.73 2.79
CA ILE A 130 -33.07 5.95 3.44
C ILE A 130 -33.88 6.79 2.45
N THR A 131 -33.35 7.03 1.25
CA THR A 131 -33.95 7.95 0.27
C THR A 131 -34.95 7.24 -0.65
N GLY A 132 -34.86 5.92 -0.80
CA GLY A 132 -35.69 5.12 -1.69
C GLY A 132 -35.28 5.17 -3.17
N TYR A 133 -34.21 5.89 -3.51
CA TYR A 133 -33.62 5.90 -4.85
C TYR A 133 -32.57 4.79 -4.97
N SER A 134 -32.34 4.27 -6.18
CA SER A 134 -31.24 3.33 -6.39
C SER A 134 -29.90 4.07 -6.45
N ILE A 135 -28.80 3.39 -6.10
CA ILE A 135 -27.45 3.97 -6.21
C ILE A 135 -27.17 4.40 -7.66
N GLU A 136 -27.55 3.57 -8.64
CA GLU A 136 -27.35 3.86 -10.06
C GLU A 136 -28.13 5.09 -10.53
N GLU A 137 -29.37 5.28 -10.05
CA GLU A 137 -30.14 6.49 -10.34
C GLU A 137 -29.42 7.72 -9.80
N MET A 138 -29.01 7.67 -8.53
CA MET A 138 -28.34 8.79 -7.87
C MET A 138 -26.97 9.11 -8.48
N LEU A 139 -26.17 8.11 -8.88
CA LEU A 139 -24.88 8.35 -9.54
C LEU A 139 -25.01 9.08 -10.88
N ASN A 140 -26.18 9.00 -11.53
CA ASN A 140 -26.47 9.69 -12.80
C ASN A 140 -27.16 11.05 -12.59
N TRP A 141 -27.32 11.52 -11.34
CA TRP A 141 -27.91 12.83 -11.06
C TRP A 141 -26.96 13.97 -11.40
N ASN A 142 -27.52 15.01 -12.00
CA ASN A 142 -26.88 16.32 -12.11
C ASN A 142 -27.30 17.24 -10.94
N GLU A 143 -26.73 18.45 -10.88
CA GLU A 143 -27.03 19.43 -9.82
C GLU A 143 -28.53 19.74 -9.69
N MET A 144 -29.29 19.74 -10.79
CA MET A 144 -30.74 19.95 -10.77
C MET A 144 -31.49 18.78 -10.13
N ASN A 145 -31.07 17.54 -10.38
CA ASN A 145 -31.69 16.36 -9.75
C ASN A 145 -31.49 16.40 -8.23
N ILE A 146 -30.31 16.82 -7.75
CA ILE A 146 -30.01 16.97 -6.32
C ILE A 146 -30.89 18.06 -5.70
N ALA A 147 -31.04 19.20 -6.37
CA ALA A 147 -31.90 20.29 -5.92
C ALA A 147 -33.37 19.86 -5.78
N ASN A 148 -33.85 18.94 -6.62
CA ASN A 148 -35.24 18.47 -6.58
C ASN A 148 -35.58 17.57 -5.39
N VAL A 149 -34.58 16.92 -4.77
CA VAL A 149 -34.79 16.08 -3.58
C VAL A 149 -34.62 16.84 -2.26
N ILE A 150 -34.35 18.14 -2.32
CA ILE A 150 -34.23 19.03 -1.17
C ILE A 150 -35.40 20.03 -1.22
N PRO A 151 -36.18 20.20 -0.14
CA PRO A 151 -37.23 21.23 -0.09
C PRO A 151 -36.66 22.62 -0.39
N LYS A 152 -37.43 23.48 -1.07
CA LYS A 152 -36.98 24.81 -1.50
C LYS A 152 -36.51 25.68 -0.33
N GLU A 153 -37.10 25.47 0.85
CA GLU A 153 -36.76 26.18 2.08
C GLU A 153 -35.35 25.83 2.59
N ASP A 154 -34.90 24.60 2.34
CA ASP A 154 -33.63 24.07 2.82
C ASP A 154 -32.52 24.19 1.75
N LEU A 155 -32.88 24.52 0.50
CA LEU A 155 -31.96 24.57 -0.65
C LEU A 155 -30.82 25.57 -0.47
N ILE A 156 -31.14 26.78 0.00
CA ILE A 156 -30.17 27.87 0.21
C ILE A 156 -29.14 27.44 1.26
N PHE A 157 -29.61 26.82 2.34
CA PHE A 157 -28.76 26.31 3.40
C PHE A 157 -27.82 25.23 2.87
N VAL A 158 -28.34 24.22 2.17
CA VAL A 158 -27.54 23.12 1.63
C VAL A 158 -26.52 23.58 0.58
N MET A 159 -26.87 24.56 -0.25
CA MET A 159 -25.92 25.16 -1.21
C MET A 159 -24.76 25.88 -0.51
N ASP A 160 -25.01 26.59 0.58
CA ASP A 160 -23.97 27.20 1.42
C ASP A 160 -23.04 26.14 2.03
N LEU A 161 -23.60 24.99 2.46
CA LEU A 161 -22.81 23.84 2.94
C LEU A 161 -21.85 23.33 1.86
N PHE A 162 -22.36 23.13 0.65
CA PHE A 162 -21.55 22.63 -0.45
C PHE A 162 -20.46 23.61 -0.86
N LYS A 163 -20.74 24.92 -0.82
CA LYS A 163 -19.76 25.95 -1.13
C LYS A 163 -18.61 25.94 -0.13
N LYS A 164 -18.93 25.99 1.17
CA LYS A 164 -17.93 25.94 2.26
C LYS A 164 -17.12 24.64 2.25
N GLY A 165 -17.77 23.52 1.95
CA GLY A 165 -17.10 22.23 1.78
C GLY A 165 -16.08 22.21 0.63
N LYS A 166 -16.38 22.87 -0.50
CA LYS A 166 -15.44 23.02 -1.63
C LYS A 166 -14.25 23.92 -1.30
N GLU A 167 -14.45 24.94 -0.47
CA GLU A 167 -13.41 25.87 -0.03
C GLU A 167 -12.50 25.28 1.06
N GLY A 168 -12.76 24.05 1.50
CA GLY A 168 -11.94 23.33 2.47
C GLY A 168 -12.12 23.85 3.90
N GLU A 169 -13.21 24.55 4.19
CA GLU A 169 -13.50 25.04 5.54
C GLU A 169 -13.92 23.88 6.46
N ILE A 170 -12.97 23.38 7.26
CA ILE A 170 -13.16 22.22 8.16
C ILE A 170 -14.00 22.58 9.41
N ASN A 171 -14.17 23.87 9.71
CA ASN A 171 -14.90 24.38 10.89
C ASN A 171 -16.41 24.50 10.68
N PHE A 172 -16.99 23.75 9.75
CA PHE A 172 -18.44 23.72 9.59
C PHE A 172 -19.08 22.95 10.75
N THR A 173 -20.26 23.38 11.22
CA THR A 173 -20.97 22.73 12.33
C THR A 173 -21.20 21.25 11.99
N PRO A 174 -20.58 20.28 12.72
CA PRO A 174 -20.61 18.86 12.33
C PRO A 174 -22.01 18.24 12.41
N ASN A 175 -22.97 18.93 13.02
CA ASN A 175 -24.35 18.48 13.19
C ASN A 175 -25.31 19.47 12.53
N SER A 176 -25.40 19.43 11.21
CA SER A 176 -26.39 20.19 10.44
C SER A 176 -27.45 19.25 9.91
N SER A 177 -28.71 19.51 10.24
CA SER A 177 -29.86 18.75 9.77
C SER A 177 -30.64 19.53 8.72
N PHE A 178 -30.96 18.88 7.61
CA PHE A 178 -31.88 19.40 6.60
C PHE A 178 -32.85 18.28 6.20
N ARG A 179 -33.98 18.66 5.62
CA ARG A 179 -35.01 17.72 5.16
C ARG A 179 -34.72 17.27 3.74
N THR A 180 -35.12 16.05 3.43
CA THR A 180 -35.02 15.47 2.08
C THR A 180 -36.36 14.89 1.67
N ILE A 181 -36.69 14.99 0.38
CA ILE A 181 -37.87 14.36 -0.20
C ILE A 181 -37.46 12.95 -0.62
N ASN A 182 -38.12 11.93 -0.08
CA ASN A 182 -37.88 10.55 -0.47
C ASN A 182 -38.61 10.25 -1.79
N LYS A 183 -38.24 9.15 -2.48
CA LYS A 183 -38.84 8.77 -3.77
C LYS A 183 -40.36 8.51 -3.72
N LYS A 184 -40.89 8.14 -2.56
CA LYS A 184 -42.31 7.84 -2.31
C LYS A 184 -43.14 9.06 -1.90
N GLY A 185 -42.53 10.24 -1.75
CA GLY A 185 -43.16 11.48 -1.28
C GLY A 185 -43.13 11.63 0.23
#